data_AF-A0A0R3PR81-F1
#
_entry.id   AF-A0A0R3PR81-F1
#
_cell.length_a   1.000
_cell.length_b   1.000
_cell.length_c   1.000
_cell.angle_alpha   90.00
_cell.angle_beta   90.00
_cell.angle_gamma   90.00
#
_symmetry.space_group_name_H-M   'P 1'
#
loop_
_entity.id
_entity.type
_entity.pdbx_description
1 polymer ?
#
loop_
_entity_poly.entity_id
_entity_poly.type
_entity_poly.pdbx_seq_one_letter_code
_entity_poly.pdbx_strand_id
1 'polypeptide(L)'
;MNEIEAQAVEQLRRENSDLLSAKYGRDYNLLRWAQGYEFDLEEASTQLRRHLKFRKFYDLDNADKIPEHDILKKYFPIGLVGETGKENTLLVIECAGRIDFAGILKSVQMSDFLVQRFRLQEKMLAAMNHLEEKNNKQASVVYILDLEGLKFDASLLSIVTGMTNCYRRISSYKTKQLE
;
A
#
# COMPACT_ATOMS: atom_id res chain seq x y z
N MET A 1 10.25 -9.01 16.72
CA MET A 1 11.06 -7.82 16.43
C MET A 1 12.33 -7.96 17.25
N ASN A 2 13.49 -7.88 16.63
CA ASN A 2 14.76 -7.89 17.35
C ASN A 2 15.12 -6.48 17.86
N GLU A 3 16.22 -6.37 18.60
CA GLU A 3 16.62 -5.11 19.24
C GLU A 3 16.97 -3.99 18.24
N ILE A 4 17.63 -4.35 17.13
CA ILE A 4 17.97 -3.40 16.06
C ILE A 4 16.70 -2.84 15.40
N GLU A 5 15.75 -3.72 15.10
CA GLU A 5 14.45 -3.35 14.54
C GLU A 5 13.67 -2.42 15.48
N ALA A 6 13.67 -2.71 16.78
CA ALA A 6 13.00 -1.88 17.78
C ALA A 6 13.63 -0.48 17.90
N GLN A 7 14.97 -0.39 17.88
CA GLN A 7 15.68 0.88 17.89
C GLN A 7 15.39 1.71 16.63
N ALA A 8 15.37 1.08 15.45
CA ALA A 8 15.03 1.73 14.20
C ALA A 8 13.60 2.28 14.19
N VAL A 9 12.63 1.49 14.66
CA VAL A 9 11.23 1.92 14.80
C VAL A 9 11.14 3.16 15.69
N GLU A 10 11.84 3.16 16.82
CA GLU A 10 11.71 4.26 17.77
C GLU A 10 12.42 5.54 17.35
N GLN A 11 13.54 5.42 16.64
CA GLN A 11 14.16 6.56 15.99
C GLN A 11 13.22 7.18 14.94
N LEU A 12 12.65 6.37 14.03
CA LEU A 12 11.72 6.86 13.01
C LEU A 12 10.46 7.50 13.63
N ARG A 13 9.95 6.93 14.73
CA ARG A 13 8.82 7.48 15.48
C ARG A 13 9.15 8.87 16.02
N ARG A 14 10.28 9.01 16.70
CA ARG A 14 10.70 10.27 17.31
C ARG A 14 10.85 11.37 16.26
N GLU A 15 11.55 11.08 15.17
CA GLU A 15 11.84 12.03 14.10
C GLU A 15 10.61 12.50 13.32
N ASN A 16 9.54 11.69 13.28
CA ASN A 16 8.32 11.97 12.52
C ASN A 16 7.08 12.20 13.41
N SER A 17 7.30 12.41 14.71
CA SER A 17 6.24 12.51 15.73
C SER A 17 5.24 13.64 15.47
N ASP A 18 5.66 14.71 14.78
CA ASP A 18 4.82 15.85 14.42
C ASP A 18 3.74 15.52 13.36
N LEU A 19 3.96 14.47 12.56
CA LEU A 19 3.06 14.05 11.48
C LEU A 19 2.47 12.66 11.67
N LEU A 20 2.96 11.87 12.62
CA LEU A 20 2.46 10.53 12.89
C LEU A 20 1.10 10.58 13.57
N SER A 21 0.14 9.86 13.00
CA SER A 21 -1.14 9.60 13.64
C SER A 21 -1.10 8.31 14.45
N ALA A 22 -1.98 8.19 15.46
CA ALA A 22 -2.13 6.96 16.23
C ALA A 22 -2.57 5.77 15.35
N LYS A 23 -3.37 6.01 14.30
CA LYS A 23 -3.86 4.95 13.40
C LYS A 23 -2.72 4.35 12.56
N TYR A 24 -1.82 5.20 12.06
CA TYR A 24 -0.73 4.76 11.19
C TYR A 24 0.57 4.43 11.93
N GLY A 25 0.88 5.14 13.02
CA GLY A 25 2.13 5.06 13.79
C GLY A 25 2.30 3.80 14.62
N ARG A 26 2.00 2.64 14.05
CA ARG A 26 2.21 1.30 14.62
C ARG A 26 3.63 0.84 14.33
N ASP A 27 4.17 0.01 15.21
CA ASP A 27 5.58 -0.42 15.14
C ASP A 27 5.89 -1.10 13.81
N TYR A 28 5.05 -2.01 13.35
CA TYR A 28 5.27 -2.71 12.09
C TYR A 28 5.14 -1.81 10.85
N ASN A 29 4.38 -0.71 10.93
CA ASN A 29 4.34 0.26 9.83
C ASN A 29 5.66 1.01 9.74
N LEU A 30 6.20 1.48 10.86
CA LEU A 30 7.50 2.14 10.91
C LEU A 30 8.64 1.18 10.53
N LEU A 31 8.55 -0.08 10.97
CA LEU A 31 9.52 -1.11 10.63
C LEU A 31 9.61 -1.34 9.13
N ARG A 32 8.49 -1.29 8.40
CA ARG A 32 8.49 -1.40 6.92
C ARG A 32 9.29 -0.29 6.24
N TRP A 33 9.31 0.91 6.82
CA TRP A 33 10.14 2.01 6.33
C TRP A 33 11.61 1.74 6.58
N ALA A 34 11.99 1.30 7.77
CA ALA A 34 13.38 0.91 8.04
C ALA A 34 13.84 -0.22 7.10
N GLN A 35 13.06 -1.29 6.99
CA GLN A 35 13.35 -2.44 6.12
C GLN A 35 13.43 -2.03 4.64
N GLY A 36 12.44 -1.28 4.13
CA GLY A 36 12.35 -0.89 2.73
C GLY A 36 13.49 0.01 2.23
N TYR A 37 14.23 0.61 3.15
CA TYR A 37 15.39 1.45 2.88
C TYR A 37 16.69 0.84 3.44
N GLU A 38 16.72 -0.48 3.65
CA GLU A 38 17.92 -1.22 4.08
C GLU A 38 18.52 -0.66 5.39
N PHE A 39 17.66 -0.16 6.27
CA PHE A 39 17.98 0.50 7.55
C PHE A 39 18.80 1.81 7.42
N ASP A 40 18.84 2.44 6.24
CA ASP A 40 19.19 3.85 6.10
C ASP A 40 18.08 4.71 6.70
N LEU A 41 18.19 5.03 7.99
CA LEU A 41 17.15 5.71 8.75
C LEU A 41 16.96 7.17 8.32
N GLU A 42 18.01 7.83 7.79
CA GLU A 42 17.92 9.21 7.30
C GLU A 42 17.05 9.28 6.03
N GLU A 43 17.33 8.42 5.06
CA GLU A 43 16.53 8.33 3.84
C GLU A 43 15.12 7.77 4.14
N ALA A 44 15.01 6.73 4.99
CA ALA A 44 13.73 6.18 5.42
C ALA A 44 12.84 7.25 6.07
N SER A 45 13.40 8.05 6.97
CA SER A 45 12.71 9.14 7.67
C SER A 45 12.27 10.22 6.68
N THR A 46 13.14 10.63 5.76
CA THR A 46 12.82 11.60 4.70
C THR A 46 11.61 11.16 3.86
N GLN A 47 11.57 9.88 3.48
CA GLN A 47 10.51 9.34 2.63
C GLN A 47 9.24 9.04 3.41
N LEU A 48 9.36 8.55 4.65
CA LEU A 48 8.24 8.43 5.59
C LEU A 48 7.56 9.79 5.78
N ARG A 49 8.32 10.87 5.98
CA ARG A 49 7.76 12.21 6.16
C ARG A 49 6.97 12.68 4.94
N ARG A 50 7.44 12.37 3.73
CA ARG A 50 6.71 12.63 2.47
C ARG A 50 5.41 11.84 2.43
N HIS A 51 5.45 10.56 2.80
CA HIS A 51 4.26 9.72 2.90
C HIS A 51 3.26 10.24 3.93
N LEU A 52 3.69 10.64 5.13
CA LEU A 52 2.80 11.18 6.16
C LEU A 52 2.11 12.47 5.72
N LYS A 53 2.81 13.37 5.01
CA LYS A 53 2.18 14.55 4.38
C LYS A 53 1.15 14.16 3.33
N PHE A 54 1.46 13.16 2.51
CA PHE A 54 0.51 12.62 1.53
C PHE A 54 -0.72 12.01 2.20
N ARG A 55 -0.54 11.23 3.28
CA ARG A 55 -1.64 10.68 4.10
C ARG A 55 -2.55 11.79 4.62
N LYS A 56 -1.95 12.88 5.13
CA LYS A 56 -2.69 14.04 5.64
C LYS A 56 -3.44 14.78 4.53
N PHE A 57 -2.83 14.94 3.36
CA PHE A 57 -3.45 15.62 2.23
C PHE A 57 -4.69 14.89 1.69
N TYR A 58 -4.63 13.55 1.61
CA TYR A 58 -5.75 12.71 1.15
C TYR A 58 -6.64 12.19 2.28
N ASP A 59 -6.41 12.62 3.53
CA ASP A 59 -7.12 12.16 4.73
C ASP A 59 -7.25 10.63 4.84
N LEU A 60 -6.13 9.92 4.62
CA LEU A 60 -6.13 8.47 4.53
C LEU A 60 -6.50 7.77 5.84
N ASP A 61 -6.35 8.45 6.97
CA ASP A 61 -6.80 7.93 8.27
C ASP A 61 -8.32 7.83 8.37
N ASN A 62 -9.06 8.52 7.50
CA ASN A 62 -10.52 8.42 7.38
C ASN A 62 -10.94 7.78 6.05
N ALA A 63 -10.05 7.05 5.37
CA ALA A 63 -10.33 6.46 4.06
C ALA A 63 -11.54 5.50 4.06
N ASP A 64 -11.86 4.88 5.20
CA ASP A 64 -13.04 4.03 5.38
C ASP A 64 -14.37 4.79 5.22
N LYS A 65 -14.37 6.11 5.43
CA LYS A 65 -15.55 6.99 5.25
C LYS A 65 -15.74 7.46 3.82
N ILE A 66 -14.75 7.23 2.94
CA ILE A 66 -14.83 7.62 1.54
C ILE A 66 -15.85 6.70 0.85
N PRO A 67 -16.92 7.25 0.26
CA PRO A 67 -17.93 6.44 -0.41
C PRO A 67 -17.32 5.70 -1.61
N GLU A 68 -17.81 4.49 -1.88
CA GLU A 68 -17.39 3.76 -3.07
C GLU A 68 -17.94 4.46 -4.31
N HIS A 69 -17.12 4.60 -5.33
CA HIS A 69 -17.56 5.17 -6.60
C HIS A 69 -18.27 4.09 -7.41
N ASP A 70 -19.53 4.32 -7.81
CA ASP A 70 -20.41 3.31 -8.43
C ASP A 70 -19.79 2.62 -9.66
N ILE A 71 -19.23 3.42 -10.58
CA ILE A 71 -18.54 2.89 -11.78
C ILE A 71 -17.34 2.02 -11.38
N LEU A 72 -16.47 2.50 -10.50
CA LEU A 72 -15.27 1.77 -10.11
C LEU A 72 -15.60 0.51 -9.31
N LYS A 73 -16.64 0.53 -8.47
CA LYS A 73 -17.14 -0.67 -7.80
C LYS A 73 -17.55 -1.77 -8.79
N LYS A 74 -18.12 -1.39 -9.93
CA LYS A 74 -18.61 -2.33 -10.95
C LYS A 74 -17.54 -2.80 -11.93
N TYR A 75 -16.65 -1.89 -12.36
CA TYR A 75 -15.71 -2.13 -13.46
C TYR A 75 -14.26 -2.25 -13.01
N PHE A 76 -13.96 -1.91 -11.75
CA PHE A 76 -12.67 -2.11 -11.11
C PHE A 76 -12.84 -3.02 -9.87
N PRO A 77 -13.33 -4.27 -10.05
CA PRO A 77 -13.55 -5.17 -8.92
C PRO A 77 -12.21 -5.45 -8.24
N ILE A 78 -12.20 -5.24 -6.93
CA ILE A 78 -11.06 -5.51 -6.07
C ILE A 78 -10.75 -7.00 -6.11
N GLY A 79 -9.46 -7.28 -6.15
CA GLY A 79 -8.97 -8.62 -5.94
C GLY A 79 -9.30 -9.19 -4.57
N LEU A 80 -9.64 -10.48 -4.50
CA LEU A 80 -9.94 -11.16 -3.23
C LEU A 80 -8.83 -10.87 -2.20
N VAL A 81 -9.19 -10.27 -1.06
CA VAL A 81 -8.31 -10.10 0.09
C VAL A 81 -8.73 -11.09 1.16
N GLY A 82 -7.85 -12.02 1.51
CA GLY A 82 -8.14 -13.03 2.53
C GLY A 82 -6.88 -13.52 3.23
N GLU A 83 -7.02 -14.06 4.44
CA GLU A 83 -5.92 -14.77 5.09
C GLU A 83 -5.61 -16.06 4.32
N THR A 84 -4.33 -16.36 4.10
CA THR A 84 -3.93 -17.67 3.53
C THR A 84 -4.11 -18.83 4.52
N GLY A 85 -4.38 -18.51 5.79
CA GLY A 85 -4.37 -19.46 6.91
C GLY A 85 -2.97 -19.88 7.36
N LYS A 86 -1.89 -19.34 6.75
CA LYS A 86 -0.49 -19.67 7.09
C LYS A 86 0.34 -18.40 7.25
N GLU A 87 1.30 -18.44 8.17
CA GLU A 87 2.40 -17.47 8.26
C GLU A 87 2.03 -15.99 8.33
N ASN A 88 0.89 -15.64 8.95
CA ASN A 88 0.52 -14.23 9.15
C ASN A 88 0.47 -13.44 7.82
N THR A 89 -0.03 -14.10 6.78
CA THR A 89 0.03 -13.62 5.40
C THR A 89 -1.36 -13.44 4.79
N LEU A 90 -1.58 -12.29 4.15
CA LEU A 90 -2.74 -12.02 3.32
C LEU A 90 -2.47 -12.43 1.88
N LEU A 91 -3.50 -12.96 1.22
CA LEU A 91 -3.57 -13.18 -0.21
C LEU A 91 -4.35 -12.03 -0.84
N VAL A 92 -3.80 -11.45 -1.90
CA VAL A 92 -4.46 -10.45 -2.74
C VAL A 92 -4.41 -10.94 -4.18
N ILE A 93 -5.55 -11.06 -4.85
CA ILE A 93 -5.63 -11.57 -6.24
C ILE A 93 -6.20 -10.52 -7.18
N GLU A 94 -5.38 -9.78 -7.92
CA GLU A 94 -5.85 -8.78 -8.89
C GLU A 94 -5.91 -9.34 -10.32
N CYS A 95 -7.10 -9.36 -10.93
CA CYS A 95 -7.29 -9.76 -12.32
C CYS A 95 -7.07 -8.61 -13.30
N ALA A 96 -5.86 -8.05 -13.32
CA ALA A 96 -5.53 -6.85 -14.09
C ALA A 96 -5.77 -7.01 -15.60
N GLY A 97 -5.60 -8.22 -16.17
CA GLY A 97 -5.81 -8.45 -17.59
C GLY A 97 -7.26 -8.29 -18.07
N ARG A 98 -8.23 -8.31 -17.15
CA ARG A 98 -9.67 -8.21 -17.47
C ARG A 98 -10.26 -6.84 -17.15
N ILE A 99 -9.44 -5.89 -16.68
CA ILE A 99 -9.87 -4.54 -16.33
C ILE A 99 -9.76 -3.63 -17.57
N ASP A 100 -10.88 -3.03 -17.96
CA ASP A 100 -10.91 -2.00 -19.01
C ASP A 100 -10.46 -0.64 -18.45
N PHE A 101 -9.15 -0.49 -18.25
CA PHE A 101 -8.56 0.77 -17.77
C PHE A 101 -8.85 1.94 -18.71
N ALA A 102 -8.81 1.74 -20.03
CA ALA A 102 -9.07 2.80 -20.99
C ALA A 102 -10.52 3.31 -20.89
N GLY A 103 -11.49 2.40 -20.76
CA GLY A 103 -12.89 2.74 -20.54
C GLY A 103 -13.11 3.44 -19.20
N ILE A 104 -12.49 2.95 -18.13
CA ILE A 104 -12.58 3.56 -16.79
C ILE A 104 -12.06 5.00 -16.81
N LEU A 105 -10.88 5.23 -17.38
CA LEU A 105 -10.25 6.56 -17.39
C LEU A 105 -10.95 7.56 -18.32
N LYS A 106 -11.76 7.08 -19.27
CA LYS A 106 -12.69 7.92 -20.05
C LYS A 106 -13.99 8.22 -19.31
N SER A 107 -14.33 7.41 -18.31
CA SER A 107 -15.63 7.46 -17.62
C SER A 107 -15.55 8.09 -16.22
N VAL A 108 -14.37 8.16 -15.62
CA VAL A 108 -14.15 8.60 -14.24
C VAL A 108 -12.98 9.57 -14.20
N GLN A 109 -13.06 10.61 -13.36
CA GLN A 109 -11.93 11.51 -13.15
C GLN A 109 -10.74 10.76 -12.55
N MET A 110 -9.53 11.11 -13.00
CA MET A 110 -8.31 10.48 -12.49
C MET A 110 -8.15 10.65 -10.97
N SER A 111 -8.54 11.80 -10.43
CA SER A 111 -8.56 12.06 -8.98
C SER A 111 -9.43 11.06 -8.23
N ASP A 112 -10.64 10.80 -8.73
CA ASP A 112 -11.58 9.87 -8.11
C ASP A 112 -11.04 8.43 -8.20
N PHE A 113 -10.46 8.05 -9.35
CA PHE A 113 -9.79 6.76 -9.50
C PHE A 113 -8.67 6.58 -8.46
N LEU A 114 -7.81 7.58 -8.29
CA LEU A 114 -6.70 7.55 -7.33
C LEU A 114 -7.20 7.45 -5.88
N VAL A 115 -8.20 8.26 -5.51
CA VAL A 115 -8.80 8.23 -4.16
C VAL A 115 -9.39 6.85 -3.86
N GLN A 116 -10.07 6.23 -4.82
CA GLN A 116 -10.60 4.88 -4.67
C GLN A 116 -9.47 3.84 -4.55
N ARG A 117 -8.35 4.03 -5.27
CA ARG A 117 -7.15 3.19 -5.14
C ARG A 117 -6.50 3.31 -3.78
N PHE A 118 -6.43 4.52 -3.20
CA PHE A 118 -5.90 4.73 -1.85
C PHE A 118 -6.82 4.11 -0.80
N ARG A 119 -8.15 4.28 -0.93
CA ARG A 119 -9.11 3.60 -0.05
C ARG A 119 -8.89 2.08 -0.02
N LEU A 120 -8.65 1.47 -1.19
CA LEU A 120 -8.33 0.05 -1.27
C LEU A 120 -7.02 -0.31 -0.54
N GLN A 121 -5.97 0.48 -0.74
CA GLN A 121 -4.69 0.29 -0.03
C GLN A 121 -4.86 0.39 1.49
N GLU A 122 -5.67 1.33 1.98
CA GLU A 122 -5.97 1.47 3.41
C GLU A 122 -6.79 0.29 3.95
N LYS A 123 -7.73 -0.27 3.17
CA LYS A 123 -8.43 -1.51 3.54
C LYS A 123 -7.45 -2.68 3.70
N MET A 124 -6.50 -2.84 2.78
CA MET A 124 -5.45 -3.87 2.88
C MET A 124 -4.54 -3.63 4.09
N LEU A 125 -4.10 -2.39 4.31
CA LEU A 125 -3.28 -2.03 5.47
C LEU A 125 -4.02 -2.30 6.79
N ALA A 126 -5.32 -2.01 6.87
CA ALA A 126 -6.14 -2.32 8.04
C ALA A 126 -6.22 -3.82 8.31
N ALA A 127 -6.41 -4.64 7.26
CA ALA A 127 -6.39 -6.09 7.38
C ALA A 127 -5.02 -6.61 7.86
N MET A 128 -3.93 -6.03 7.36
CA MET A 128 -2.58 -6.35 7.83
C MET A 128 -2.41 -5.99 9.30
N ASN A 129 -2.75 -4.77 9.70
CA ASN A 129 -2.64 -4.31 11.08
C ASN A 129 -3.45 -5.20 12.04
N HIS A 130 -4.66 -5.62 11.64
CA HIS A 130 -5.48 -6.52 12.45
C HIS A 130 -4.81 -7.89 12.65
N LEU A 131 -4.23 -8.42 11.57
CA LEU A 131 -3.52 -9.70 11.59
C LEU A 131 -2.25 -9.61 12.47
N GLU A 132 -1.56 -8.47 12.45
CA GLU A 132 -0.42 -8.17 13.30
C GLU A 132 -0.77 -8.08 14.78
N GLU A 133 -1.86 -7.39 15.12
CA GLU A 133 -2.37 -7.32 16.49
C GLU A 133 -2.72 -8.71 17.03
N LYS A 134 -3.41 -9.50 16.20
CA LYS A 134 -3.88 -10.84 16.57
C LYS A 134 -2.73 -11.81 16.86
N ASN A 135 -1.68 -11.77 16.04
CA ASN A 135 -0.62 -12.78 16.05
C ASN A 135 0.72 -12.27 16.61
N ASN A 136 0.80 -10.98 16.97
CA ASN A 136 2.02 -10.31 17.45
C ASN A 136 3.25 -10.58 16.57
N LYS A 137 3.03 -10.59 15.25
CA LYS A 137 4.03 -10.85 14.22
C LYS A 137 3.78 -9.91 13.06
N GLN A 138 4.84 -9.48 12.37
CA GLN A 138 4.71 -8.62 11.18
C GLN A 138 3.92 -9.35 10.09
N ALA A 139 2.94 -8.67 9.49
CA ALA A 139 2.10 -9.21 8.43
C ALA A 139 2.75 -9.04 7.06
N SER A 140 2.40 -9.98 6.21
CA SER A 140 2.98 -10.24 4.91
C SER A 140 1.85 -10.29 3.87
N VAL A 141 2.12 -9.90 2.63
CA VAL A 141 1.14 -10.00 1.53
C VAL A 141 1.75 -10.83 0.40
N VAL A 142 0.97 -11.78 -0.10
CA VAL A 142 1.20 -12.47 -1.37
C VAL A 142 0.25 -11.85 -2.38
N TYR A 143 0.81 -11.30 -3.45
CA TYR A 143 0.04 -10.65 -4.51
C TYR A 143 0.05 -11.53 -5.76
N ILE A 144 -1.11 -12.03 -6.16
CA ILE A 144 -1.31 -12.74 -7.42
C ILE A 144 -1.87 -11.73 -8.41
N LEU A 145 -1.10 -11.45 -9.46
CA LEU A 145 -1.53 -10.59 -10.54
C LEU A 145 -1.87 -11.47 -11.76
N ASP A 146 -3.16 -11.67 -12.00
CA ASP A 146 -3.64 -12.39 -13.17
C ASP A 146 -3.67 -11.45 -14.38
N LEU A 147 -2.77 -11.75 -15.33
CA LEU A 147 -2.54 -10.98 -16.55
C LEU A 147 -3.30 -11.54 -17.75
N GLU A 148 -4.13 -12.59 -17.58
CA GLU A 148 -4.90 -13.15 -18.66
C GLU A 148 -5.82 -12.10 -19.29
N GLY A 149 -5.69 -11.90 -20.60
CA GLY A 149 -6.46 -10.90 -21.35
C GLY A 149 -5.83 -9.50 -21.39
N LEU A 150 -4.69 -9.29 -20.74
CA LEU A 150 -4.00 -8.00 -20.78
C LEU A 150 -3.61 -7.66 -22.22
N LYS A 151 -4.02 -6.47 -22.66
CA LYS A 151 -3.64 -5.91 -23.96
C LYS A 151 -2.74 -4.71 -23.75
N PHE A 152 -1.70 -4.63 -24.57
CA PHE A 152 -0.83 -3.45 -24.57
C PHE A 152 -1.60 -2.25 -25.11
N ASP A 153 -1.65 -1.17 -24.32
CA ASP A 153 -2.19 0.12 -24.71
C ASP A 153 -1.18 1.21 -24.34
N ALA A 154 -0.54 1.79 -25.36
CA ALA A 154 0.48 2.82 -25.18
C ALA A 154 -0.05 4.08 -24.49
N SER A 155 -1.37 4.34 -24.56
CA SER A 155 -2.00 5.49 -23.89
C SER A 155 -1.95 5.38 -22.36
N LEU A 156 -1.79 4.17 -21.82
CA LEU A 156 -1.75 3.91 -20.38
C LEU A 156 -0.33 4.06 -19.78
N LEU A 157 0.72 4.14 -20.60
CA LEU A 157 2.11 4.19 -20.11
C LEU A 157 2.40 5.42 -19.24
N SER A 158 1.92 6.60 -19.64
CA SER A 158 2.10 7.85 -18.89
C SER A 158 1.39 7.82 -17.53
N ILE A 159 0.27 7.11 -17.46
CA ILE A 159 -0.57 6.99 -16.26
C ILE A 159 0.09 6.03 -15.26
N VAL A 160 0.52 4.86 -15.71
CA VAL A 160 1.16 3.84 -14.85
C VAL A 160 2.50 4.33 -14.28
N THR A 161 3.28 5.05 -15.08
CA THR A 161 4.60 5.57 -14.66
C THR A 161 4.50 6.75 -13.69
N GLY A 162 3.48 7.60 -13.80
CA GLY A 162 3.26 8.72 -12.88
C GLY A 162 2.82 8.28 -11.48
N MET A 163 1.92 7.29 -11.39
CA MET A 163 1.32 6.83 -10.12
C MET A 163 2.29 6.05 -9.21
N THR A 164 3.34 5.44 -9.77
CA THR A 164 4.21 4.50 -9.05
C THR A 164 5.43 5.13 -8.40
N ASN A 165 5.76 6.40 -8.71
CA ASN A 165 6.98 7.04 -8.21
C ASN A 165 7.04 7.18 -6.68
N CYS A 166 5.90 7.31 -5.99
CA CYS A 166 5.88 7.42 -4.52
C CYS A 166 6.00 6.07 -3.79
N TYR A 167 5.76 4.94 -4.48
CA TYR A 167 5.66 3.62 -3.84
C TYR A 167 6.75 2.63 -4.26
N ARG A 168 7.56 2.98 -5.28
CA ARG A 168 8.47 2.06 -5.98
C ARG A 168 9.49 1.35 -5.09
N ARG A 169 9.91 1.93 -3.97
CA ARG A 169 11.01 1.38 -3.15
C ARG A 169 10.55 0.49 -1.99
N ILE A 170 9.37 0.78 -1.41
CA ILE A 170 8.84 0.01 -0.25
C ILE A 170 8.40 -1.39 -0.69
N SER A 171 7.89 -1.55 -1.92
CA SER A 171 7.45 -2.84 -2.44
C SER A 171 8.61 -3.74 -2.93
N SER A 172 9.81 -3.20 -3.16
CA SER A 172 10.92 -3.98 -3.76
C SER A 172 11.73 -4.80 -2.76
N TYR A 173 11.51 -4.63 -1.45
CA TYR A 173 12.31 -5.31 -0.43
C TYR A 173 12.06 -6.82 -0.39
N LYS A 174 10.85 -7.28 -0.73
CA LYS A 174 10.54 -8.72 -0.77
C LYS A 174 10.98 -9.42 -2.06
N THR A 175 11.15 -8.70 -3.17
CA THR A 175 11.57 -9.32 -4.43
C THR A 175 13.02 -9.80 -4.37
N LYS A 176 13.89 -9.14 -3.58
CA LYS A 176 15.29 -9.53 -3.39
C LYS A 176 15.51 -10.75 -2.47
N GLN A 177 14.49 -11.27 -1.79
CA GLN A 177 14.63 -12.46 -0.93
C GLN A 177 14.21 -13.77 -1.63
N LEU A 178 13.87 -13.70 -2.92
CA LEU A 178 13.50 -14.86 -3.74
C LEU A 178 14.56 -15.20 -4.81
N GLU A 179 15.76 -14.61 -4.71
CA GLU A 179 16.94 -14.96 -5.52
C GLU A 179 18.00 -15.64 -4.65
#